data_AF-A0A4Z1H7R0-F1
#
_entry.id   AF-A0A4Z1H7R0-F1
#
_cell.length_a   1.000
_cell.length_b   1.000
_cell.length_c   1.000
_cell.angle_alpha   90.00
_cell.angle_beta   90.00
_cell.angle_gamma   90.00
#
_symmetry.space_group_name_H-M   'P 1'
#
loop_
_entity.id
_entity.type
_entity.pdbx_description
1 polymer ?
#
loop_
_entity_poly.entity_id
_entity_poly.type
_entity_poly.pdbx_seq_one_letter_code
_entity_poly.pdbx_strand_id
1 'polypeptide(L)'
;MPLVAPFALVPIIPNLPFFYLCFRAFSHWKALAGSKHIDFLLKENLIAPKPSKILDELYLRNRIPSPVSKGAADTLSSNSKVSDVETMLLHASDGKEIAKALDIPELQMELDRAVWQVETDLENKRKMREEKDQLALAKEEAKKK
;
A
#
# COMPACT_ATOMS: atom_id res chain seq x y z
N MET A 1 40.88 -33.81 18.82
CA MET A 1 39.57 -33.16 18.54
C MET A 1 39.79 -31.73 18.03
N PRO A 2 39.94 -31.47 16.72
CA PRO A 2 40.30 -30.14 16.22
C PRO A 2 39.23 -29.48 15.34
N LEU A 3 37.93 -29.73 15.59
CA LEU A 3 36.84 -29.01 14.92
C LEU A 3 36.20 -27.92 15.80
N VAL A 4 36.60 -27.83 17.07
CA VAL A 4 36.05 -26.86 18.04
C VAL A 4 36.93 -25.61 18.18
N ALA A 5 38.18 -25.66 17.71
CA ALA A 5 39.13 -24.55 17.78
C ALA A 5 38.66 -23.25 17.08
N PRO A 6 38.03 -23.28 15.88
CA PRO A 6 37.59 -22.04 15.25
C PRO A 6 36.30 -21.48 15.88
N PHE A 7 35.46 -22.30 16.53
CA PHE A 7 34.27 -21.83 17.25
C PHE A 7 34.61 -21.20 18.61
N ALA A 8 35.70 -21.63 19.24
CA ALA A 8 36.18 -21.08 20.50
C ALA A 8 36.85 -19.69 20.37
N LEU A 9 37.23 -19.26 19.16
CA LEU A 9 37.85 -17.95 18.88
C LEU A 9 36.84 -16.85 18.49
N VAL A 10 35.60 -17.24 18.16
CA VAL A 10 34.46 -16.34 17.90
C VAL A 10 34.05 -15.45 19.10
N PRO A 11 34.19 -15.83 20.39
CA PRO A 11 33.62 -15.04 21.48
C PRO A 11 34.50 -13.87 21.95
N ILE A 12 35.71 -13.63 21.39
CA ILE A 12 36.62 -12.58 21.89
C ILE A 12 36.45 -11.24 21.16
N ILE A 13 35.95 -11.22 19.93
CA ILE A 13 35.52 -10.00 19.24
C ILE A 13 34.13 -10.29 18.69
N PRO A 14 33.05 -9.66 19.22
CA PRO A 14 31.71 -9.97 18.76
C PRO A 14 31.62 -9.53 17.31
N ASN A 15 31.66 -10.47 16.37
CA ASN A 15 31.44 -10.21 14.95
C ASN A 15 29.94 -9.99 14.67
N LEU A 16 29.37 -9.02 15.40
CA LEU A 16 28.03 -8.48 15.23
C LEU A 16 27.71 -8.18 13.75
N PRO A 17 28.62 -7.60 12.93
CA PRO A 17 28.33 -7.38 11.52
C PRO A 17 28.11 -8.68 10.75
N PHE A 18 28.88 -9.75 11.00
CA PHE A 18 28.65 -11.04 10.34
C PHE A 18 27.33 -11.69 10.76
N PHE A 19 27.03 -11.74 12.07
CA PHE A 19 25.76 -12.29 12.53
C PHE A 19 24.55 -11.51 12.00
N TYR A 20 24.66 -10.17 11.93
CA TYR A 20 23.65 -9.33 11.30
C TYR A 20 23.48 -9.65 9.82
N LEU A 21 24.57 -9.84 9.06
CA LEU A 21 24.50 -10.20 7.64
C LEU A 21 23.90 -11.60 7.42
N CYS A 22 24.26 -12.59 8.25
CA CYS A 22 23.64 -13.92 8.20
C CYS A 22 22.14 -13.86 8.52
N PHE A 23 21.76 -13.14 9.57
CA PHE A 23 20.36 -12.92 9.93
C PHE A 23 19.59 -12.18 8.82
N ARG A 24 20.20 -11.16 8.22
CA ARG A 24 19.63 -10.40 7.10
C ARG A 24 19.44 -11.28 5.87
N ALA A 25 20.42 -12.10 5.51
CA ALA A 25 20.33 -13.05 4.40
C ALA A 25 19.21 -14.09 4.64
N PHE A 26 19.13 -14.63 5.85
CA PHE A 26 18.06 -15.55 6.24
C PHE A 26 16.67 -14.91 6.17
N SER A 27 16.53 -13.68 6.69
CA SER A 27 15.26 -12.94 6.65
C SER A 27 14.82 -12.65 5.22
N HIS A 28 15.73 -12.23 4.34
CA HIS A 28 15.43 -12.03 2.92
C HIS A 28 15.07 -13.33 2.21
N TRP A 29 15.77 -14.44 2.52
CA TRP A 29 15.44 -15.74 1.96
C TRP A 29 14.04 -16.21 2.38
N LYS A 30 13.68 -16.05 3.67
CA LYS A 30 12.32 -16.34 4.15
C LYS A 30 11.26 -15.48 3.49
N ALA A 31 11.53 -14.18 3.30
CA ALA A 31 10.61 -13.28 2.60
C ALA A 31 10.41 -13.70 1.13
N LEU A 32 11.49 -14.05 0.42
CA LEU A 32 11.42 -14.57 -0.95
C LEU A 32 10.67 -15.91 -1.04
N ALA A 33 10.88 -16.80 -0.07
CA ALA A 33 10.12 -18.04 0.00
C ALA A 33 8.63 -17.74 0.18
N GLY A 34 8.26 -16.85 1.11
CA GLY A 34 6.87 -16.45 1.33
C GLY A 34 6.21 -15.84 0.10
N SER A 35 6.91 -14.95 -0.62
CA SER A 35 6.37 -14.32 -1.83
C SER A 35 6.13 -15.33 -2.95
N LYS A 36 6.99 -16.35 -3.10
CA LYS A 36 6.77 -17.45 -4.06
C LYS A 36 5.52 -18.27 -3.74
N HIS A 37 5.20 -18.48 -2.46
CA HIS A 37 3.98 -19.20 -2.08
C HIS A 37 2.73 -18.38 -2.42
N ILE A 38 2.77 -17.06 -2.15
CA ILE A 38 1.67 -16.16 -2.53
C ILE A 38 1.49 -16.13 -4.06
N ASP A 39 2.58 -16.00 -4.82
CA ASP A 39 2.56 -16.03 -6.29
C ASP A 39 1.96 -17.34 -6.84
N PHE A 40 2.29 -18.47 -6.22
CA PHE A 40 1.67 -19.76 -6.55
C PHE A 40 0.15 -19.77 -6.30
N LEU A 41 -0.31 -19.29 -5.13
CA LEU A 41 -1.74 -19.22 -4.80
C LEU A 41 -2.52 -18.34 -5.79
N LEU A 42 -1.92 -17.24 -6.25
CA LEU A 42 -2.50 -16.37 -7.26
C LEU A 42 -2.55 -17.03 -8.63
N LYS A 43 -1.46 -17.66 -9.08
CA LYS A 43 -1.38 -18.33 -10.40
C LYS A 43 -2.38 -19.46 -10.55
N GLU A 44 -2.52 -20.26 -9.49
CA GLU A 44 -3.47 -21.38 -9.47
C GLU A 44 -4.90 -20.94 -9.14
N ASN A 45 -5.15 -19.63 -8.99
CA ASN A 45 -6.45 -19.05 -8.63
C ASN A 45 -7.10 -19.71 -7.39
N LEU A 46 -6.28 -20.09 -6.41
CA LEU A 46 -6.73 -20.76 -5.18
C LEU A 46 -7.35 -19.80 -4.16
N ILE A 47 -7.41 -18.51 -4.50
CA ILE A 47 -7.99 -17.45 -3.67
C ILE A 47 -9.37 -17.12 -4.22
N ALA A 48 -10.41 -17.42 -3.45
CA ALA A 48 -11.78 -17.03 -3.78
C ALA A 48 -12.11 -15.67 -3.16
N PRO A 49 -12.25 -14.58 -3.95
CA PRO A 49 -12.67 -13.29 -3.41
C PRO A 49 -14.10 -13.40 -2.87
N LYS A 50 -14.30 -12.98 -1.63
CA LYS A 50 -15.62 -12.98 -0.98
C LYS A 50 -16.08 -11.54 -0.79
N PRO A 51 -17.25 -11.15 -1.31
CA PRO A 51 -17.79 -9.82 -1.06
C PRO A 51 -18.16 -9.68 0.42
N SER A 52 -17.86 -8.51 0.99
CA SER A 52 -18.15 -8.19 2.39
C SER A 52 -19.03 -6.95 2.49
N LYS A 53 -20.30 -7.18 2.83
CA LYS A 53 -21.30 -6.11 3.02
C LYS A 53 -20.85 -5.04 4.02
N ILE A 54 -20.13 -5.46 5.05
CA ILE A 54 -19.59 -4.59 6.10
C ILE A 54 -18.63 -3.54 5.50
N LEU A 55 -17.74 -3.95 4.60
CA LEU A 55 -16.81 -3.00 3.97
C LEU A 55 -17.56 -2.13 2.96
N ASP A 56 -18.51 -2.70 2.21
CA ASP A 56 -19.32 -1.94 1.26
C ASP A 56 -20.03 -0.77 1.95
N GLU A 57 -20.63 -1.00 3.13
CA GLU A 57 -21.29 0.05 3.94
C GLU A 57 -20.32 1.14 4.40
N LEU A 58 -19.12 0.76 4.86
CA LEU A 58 -18.10 1.71 5.31
C LEU A 58 -17.56 2.57 4.16
N TYR A 59 -17.32 1.97 2.99
CA TYR A 59 -16.90 2.72 1.79
C TYR A 59 -18.01 3.62 1.24
N LEU A 60 -19.28 3.25 1.42
CA LEU A 60 -20.42 4.09 1.02
C LEU A 60 -20.54 5.36 1.85
N ARG A 61 -20.14 5.33 3.12
CA ARG A 61 -20.24 6.48 4.04
C ARG A 61 -19.39 7.68 3.59
N ASN A 62 -18.21 7.43 3.03
CA ASN A 62 -17.32 8.46 2.50
C ASN A 62 -17.53 8.73 1.00
N ARG A 63 -18.59 8.20 0.37
CA ARG A 63 -18.85 8.53 -1.03
C ARG A 63 -19.13 10.02 -1.19
N ILE A 64 -18.18 10.67 -1.85
CA ILE A 64 -18.46 11.80 -2.74
C ILE A 64 -19.54 11.33 -3.72
N PRO A 65 -20.60 12.12 -3.98
CA PRO A 65 -21.65 11.75 -4.90
C PRO A 65 -21.07 11.53 -6.31
N SER A 66 -20.77 10.28 -6.63
CA SER A 66 -20.78 9.82 -8.01
C SER A 66 -22.25 9.74 -8.42
N PRO A 67 -22.65 10.28 -9.59
CA PRO A 67 -24.03 10.21 -10.08
C PRO A 67 -24.32 8.78 -10.55
N VAL A 68 -24.40 7.83 -9.62
CA VAL A 68 -24.96 6.51 -9.88
C VAL A 68 -26.11 6.34 -8.92
N SER A 69 -27.26 6.76 -9.43
CA SER A 69 -28.59 6.45 -8.92
C SER A 69 -28.69 5.00 -8.47
N LYS A 70 -29.43 4.83 -7.37
CA LYS A 70 -30.13 3.61 -6.94
C LYS A 70 -30.46 2.68 -8.11
N GLY A 71 -30.13 1.40 -7.97
CA GLY A 71 -30.59 0.34 -8.88
C GLY A 71 -29.66 -0.86 -8.86
N ALA A 72 -30.21 -2.01 -8.52
CA ALA A 72 -29.52 -3.29 -8.45
C ALA A 72 -29.08 -3.81 -9.82
N ALA A 73 -28.02 -4.64 -9.79
CA ALA A 73 -27.66 -5.70 -10.73
C ALA A 73 -27.34 -5.33 -12.19
N ASP A 74 -26.35 -6.05 -12.71
CA ASP A 74 -25.94 -6.15 -14.11
C ASP A 74 -25.45 -4.87 -14.81
N THR A 75 -24.17 -4.85 -15.16
CA THR A 75 -23.69 -5.12 -16.53
C THR A 75 -22.30 -4.49 -16.65
N LEU A 76 -21.34 -5.28 -17.16
CA LEU A 76 -20.05 -4.79 -17.62
C LEU A 76 -20.23 -3.66 -18.65
N SER A 77 -19.25 -2.76 -18.67
CA SER A 77 -19.00 -1.78 -19.74
C SER A 77 -19.90 -0.54 -19.73
N SER A 78 -19.39 0.55 -19.15
CA SER A 78 -19.68 1.88 -19.69
C SER A 78 -18.54 2.83 -19.36
N ASN A 79 -17.94 3.31 -20.45
CA ASN A 79 -16.90 4.31 -20.58
C ASN A 79 -17.33 5.66 -19.98
N SER A 80 -17.49 5.74 -18.66
CA SER A 80 -17.68 7.01 -17.96
C SER A 80 -16.34 7.74 -17.95
N LYS A 81 -16.35 9.04 -18.29
CA LYS A 81 -15.20 9.92 -18.05
C LYS A 81 -14.97 9.98 -16.55
N VAL A 82 -14.25 9.00 -16.02
CA VAL A 82 -13.69 9.02 -14.68
C VAL A 82 -12.83 10.27 -14.66
N SER A 83 -13.17 11.23 -13.79
CA SER A 83 -12.29 12.36 -13.52
C SER A 83 -10.91 11.78 -13.21
N ASP A 84 -9.88 12.14 -13.99
CA ASP A 84 -8.48 11.73 -13.81
C ASP A 84 -7.82 12.32 -12.52
N VAL A 85 -8.67 12.65 -11.56
CA VAL A 85 -8.33 13.24 -10.28
C VAL A 85 -8.43 12.14 -9.25
N GLU A 86 -7.27 11.63 -8.85
CA GLU A 86 -7.15 10.73 -7.70
C GLU A 86 -7.76 11.42 -6.46
N THR A 87 -8.65 10.70 -5.77
CA THR A 87 -9.43 11.24 -4.66
C THR A 87 -9.35 10.30 -3.45
N MET A 88 -9.24 10.88 -2.26
CA MET A 88 -9.15 10.12 -1.01
C MET A 88 -10.49 9.46 -0.68
N LEU A 89 -10.47 8.17 -0.33
CA LEU A 89 -11.67 7.39 -0.01
C LEU A 89 -11.87 7.16 1.49
N LEU A 90 -10.77 7.00 2.24
CA LEU A 90 -10.80 6.73 3.67
C LEU A 90 -10.03 7.83 4.40
N HIS A 91 -10.50 8.19 5.59
CA HIS A 91 -9.80 9.10 6.49
C HIS A 91 -9.40 8.37 7.78
N ALA A 92 -8.52 8.98 8.58
CA ALA A 92 -8.04 8.40 9.83
C ALA A 92 -9.17 8.11 10.85
N SER A 93 -10.32 8.80 10.73
CA SER A 93 -11.51 8.49 11.54
C SER A 93 -12.06 7.08 11.32
N ASP A 94 -11.87 6.55 10.11
CA ASP A 94 -12.54 5.34 9.64
C ASP A 94 -11.75 4.08 10.06
N GLY A 95 -10.45 4.22 10.33
CA GLY A 95 -9.56 3.13 10.72
C GLY A 95 -10.04 2.38 11.96
N LYS A 96 -10.55 3.10 12.96
CA LYS A 96 -11.08 2.50 14.20
C LYS A 96 -12.37 1.73 13.97
N GLU A 97 -13.25 2.22 13.09
CA GLU A 97 -14.51 1.56 12.77
C GLU A 97 -14.25 0.26 11.97
N ILE A 98 -13.34 0.31 10.99
CA ILE A 98 -12.96 -0.84 10.16
C ILE A 98 -12.29 -1.93 11.03
N ALA A 99 -11.34 -1.55 11.88
CA ALA A 99 -10.64 -2.48 12.76
C ALA A 99 -11.60 -3.20 13.72
N LYS A 100 -12.58 -2.47 14.26
CA LYS A 100 -13.63 -3.04 15.12
C LYS A 100 -14.58 -3.94 14.34
N ALA A 101 -14.95 -3.57 13.12
CA ALA A 101 -15.89 -4.33 12.31
C ALA A 101 -15.30 -5.66 11.80
N LEU A 102 -13.98 -5.72 11.60
CA LEU A 102 -13.24 -6.91 11.18
C LEU A 102 -12.72 -7.75 12.34
N ASP A 103 -12.87 -7.29 13.59
CA ASP A 103 -12.31 -7.90 14.80
C ASP A 103 -10.77 -8.07 14.76
N ILE A 104 -10.09 -7.08 14.15
CA ILE A 104 -8.63 -7.05 14.01
C ILE A 104 -8.10 -5.73 14.57
N PRO A 105 -7.67 -5.68 15.84
CA PRO A 105 -7.22 -4.42 16.47
C PRO A 105 -5.91 -3.88 15.87
N GLU A 106 -5.02 -4.77 15.41
CA GLU A 106 -3.74 -4.40 14.80
C GLU A 106 -3.92 -3.64 13.47
N LEU A 107 -5.07 -3.84 12.80
CA LEU A 107 -5.38 -3.23 11.52
C LEU A 107 -5.52 -1.71 11.61
N GLN A 108 -5.95 -1.17 12.76
CA GLN A 108 -6.15 0.26 12.93
C GLN A 108 -4.87 1.05 12.62
N MET A 109 -3.74 0.62 13.20
CA MET A 109 -2.45 1.30 13.03
C MET A 109 -1.95 1.24 11.58
N GLU A 110 -2.18 0.11 10.90
CA GLU A 110 -1.79 -0.04 9.49
C GLU A 110 -2.68 0.80 8.57
N LEU A 111 -3.99 0.92 8.87
CA LEU A 111 -4.90 1.80 8.14
C LEU A 111 -4.53 3.27 8.33
N ASP A 112 -4.25 3.72 9.55
CA ASP A 112 -3.84 5.10 9.82
C ASP A 112 -2.55 5.45 9.08
N ARG A 113 -1.57 4.52 9.05
CA ARG A 113 -0.34 4.69 8.26
C ARG A 113 -0.63 4.75 6.77
N ALA A 114 -1.49 3.87 6.24
CA ALA A 114 -1.84 3.86 4.82
C ALA A 114 -2.56 5.15 4.40
N VAL A 115 -3.47 5.66 5.23
CA VAL A 115 -4.14 6.96 5.03
C VAL A 115 -3.10 8.08 4.93
N TRP A 116 -2.17 8.14 5.88
CA TRP A 116 -1.11 9.15 5.87
C TRP A 116 -0.21 9.06 4.64
N GLN A 117 0.15 7.85 4.20
CA GLN A 117 0.94 7.63 2.97
C GLN A 117 0.22 8.18 1.75
N VAL A 118 -1.07 7.87 1.58
CA VAL A 118 -1.84 8.30 0.42
C VAL A 118 -2.10 9.81 0.45
N GLU A 119 -2.40 10.39 1.62
CA GLU A 119 -2.54 11.85 1.76
C GLU A 119 -1.25 12.57 1.34
N THR A 120 -0.10 12.09 1.85
CA THR A 120 1.22 12.65 1.50
C THR A 120 1.51 12.51 0.02
N ASP A 121 1.20 11.36 -0.58
CA ASP A 121 1.40 11.11 -2.01
C ASP A 121 0.53 12.02 -2.88
N LEU A 122 -0.74 12.22 -2.49
CA LEU A 122 -1.66 13.12 -3.19
C LEU A 122 -1.20 14.58 -3.11
N GLU A 123 -0.74 15.04 -1.94
CA GLU A 123 -0.18 16.38 -1.77
C GLU A 123 1.06 16.59 -2.63
N ASN A 124 1.97 15.61 -2.65
CA ASN A 124 3.17 15.65 -3.49
C ASN A 124 2.80 15.71 -4.98
N LYS A 125 1.84 14.89 -5.42
CA LYS A 125 1.35 14.92 -6.81
C LYS A 125 0.73 16.28 -7.18
N ARG A 126 0.00 16.93 -6.26
CA ARG A 126 -0.56 18.27 -6.47
C ARG A 126 0.54 19.32 -6.67
N LYS A 127 1.54 19.36 -5.78
CA LYS A 127 2.70 20.26 -5.90
C LYS A 127 3.46 20.05 -7.21
N MET A 128 3.72 18.80 -7.59
CA MET A 128 4.38 18.48 -8.87
C MET A 128 3.56 18.91 -10.09
N ARG A 129 2.23 18.92 -10.02
CA ARG A 129 1.36 19.44 -11.10
C ARG A 129 1.46 20.96 -11.17
N GLU A 130 1.35 21.65 -10.03
CA GLU A 130 1.48 23.10 -9.94
C GLU A 130 2.84 23.60 -10.47
N GLU A 131 3.94 22.93 -10.12
CA GLU A 131 5.28 23.24 -10.62
C GLU A 131 5.39 23.04 -12.14
N LYS A 132 4.81 21.97 -12.68
CA LYS A 132 4.78 21.71 -14.13
C LYS A 132 4.00 22.78 -14.86
N ASP A 133 2.88 23.21 -14.32
CA ASP A 133 2.04 24.26 -14.91
C ASP A 133 2.77 25.61 -14.89
N GLN A 134 3.46 25.94 -13.79
CA GLN A 134 4.31 27.15 -13.70
C GLN A 134 5.47 27.12 -14.71
N LEU A 135 6.15 25.99 -14.88
CA LEU A 135 7.22 25.83 -15.86
C LEU A 135 6.70 25.93 -17.31
N ALA A 136 5.49 25.43 -17.57
CA ALA A 136 4.85 25.54 -18.88
C ALA A 136 4.55 27.01 -19.21
N LEU A 137 3.96 27.76 -18.27
CA LEU A 137 3.68 29.19 -18.41
C LEU A 137 4.95 30.00 -18.66
N ALA A 138 6.01 29.78 -17.88
CA ALA A 138 7.29 30.46 -18.06
C ALA A 138 7.95 30.18 -19.42
N LYS A 139 7.81 28.95 -19.95
CA LYS A 139 8.30 28.60 -21.29
C LYS A 139 7.52 29.29 -22.39
N GLU A 140 6.20 29.45 -22.25
CA GLU A 140 5.39 30.17 -23.22
C GLU A 140 5.71 31.67 -23.25
N GLU A 141 5.95 32.28 -22.10
CA GLU A 141 6.37 33.68 -22.00
C GLU A 141 7.77 33.90 -22.61
N ALA A 142 8.71 32.99 -22.39
CA ALA A 142 10.05 33.05 -22.97
C ALA A 142 10.05 32.89 -24.50
N LYS A 143 9.06 32.18 -25.08
CA LYS A 143 8.92 31.98 -26.53
C LYS A 143 8.24 33.16 -27.23
N LYS A 144 7.56 34.04 -26.49
CA LYS A 144 6.88 35.24 -27.01
C LYS A 144 7.76 36.50 -27.02
N LYS A 145 8.92 36.48 -26.36
CA LYS A 145 9.96 37.52 -26.44
C LYS A 145 11.00 37.15 -27.49
#